data_AF-C3YZR3-F1
#
_entry.id   AF-C3YZR3-F1
#
_cell.length_a   1.000
_cell.length_b   1.000
_cell.length_c   1.000
_cell.angle_alpha   90.00
_cell.angle_beta   90.00
_cell.angle_gamma   90.00
#
_symmetry.space_group_name_H-M   'P 1'
#
loop_
_entity.id
_entity.type
_entity.pdbx_description
1 polymer ?
#
loop_
_entity_poly.entity_id
_entity_poly.type
_entity_poly.pdbx_seq_one_letter_code
_entity_poly.pdbx_strand_id
1 'polypeptide(L)'
;MDDLVQKAQIFRDILIAARGQGAADWSMEDLERAYGWAGYFEQAYARIRSKPQIADRLDRRLKVLTSTEASPLGYQQFSLQLLGEAKQFVDQALLQNSHLPPMLYSVVLQRCVQNMGNKAQLRKVQSTLLVKVAAVYFSFYKSYLGFLVEWGKDMVVTGQSQQGRTWRHRKGADHYSFDELLSRVLSLLEGPAHVATATLKSIQSLPAPATSPRKRTIWEEIFQTPQVISIIQTKNLQE
;
A
#
# COMPACT_ATOMS: atom_id res chain seq x y z
N MET A 1 12.48 13.12 28.47
CA MET A 1 11.12 12.77 28.01
C MET A 1 10.52 13.93 27.21
N ASP A 2 10.62 15.16 27.70
CA ASP A 2 10.13 16.35 26.99
C ASP A 2 10.84 16.59 25.63
N ASP A 3 12.15 16.36 25.56
CA ASP A 3 12.91 16.43 24.29
C ASP A 3 12.34 15.50 23.20
N LEU A 4 11.95 14.28 23.57
CA LEU A 4 11.39 13.32 22.62
C LEU A 4 9.99 13.73 22.14
N VAL A 5 9.20 14.35 23.03
CA VAL A 5 7.86 14.87 22.70
C VAL A 5 7.98 16.08 21.77
N GLN A 6 8.94 16.98 22.01
CA GLN A 6 9.22 18.12 21.14
C GLN A 6 9.70 17.67 19.76
N LYS A 7 10.62 16.70 19.70
CA LYS A 7 11.03 16.07 18.44
C LYS A 7 9.86 15.42 17.71
N ALA A 8 8.91 14.83 18.45
CA ALA A 8 7.74 14.19 17.86
C ALA A 8 6.76 15.23 17.30
N GLN A 9 6.67 16.42 17.88
CA GLN A 9 5.94 17.55 17.30
C GLN A 9 6.57 17.98 15.96
N ILE A 10 7.90 18.12 15.89
CA ILE A 10 8.59 18.47 14.63
C ILE A 10 8.27 17.43 13.55
N PHE A 11 8.33 16.14 13.89
CA PHE A 11 8.00 15.09 12.93
C PHE A 11 6.52 15.08 12.54
N ARG A 12 5.61 15.36 13.47
CA ARG A 12 4.19 15.58 13.16
C ARG A 12 4.03 16.69 12.12
N ASP A 13 4.69 17.81 12.30
CA ASP A 13 4.59 18.97 11.39
C ASP A 13 5.15 18.65 10.00
N ILE A 14 6.22 17.85 9.92
CA ILE A 14 6.73 17.31 8.66
C ILE A 14 5.68 16.42 7.98
N LEU A 15 4.98 15.55 8.72
CA LEU A 15 3.91 14.72 8.14
C LEU A 15 2.71 15.54 7.68
N ILE A 16 2.35 16.62 8.38
CA ILE A 16 1.33 17.58 7.93
C ILE A 16 1.76 18.20 6.60
N ALA A 17 2.98 18.73 6.55
CA ALA A 17 3.52 19.37 5.36
C ALA A 17 3.62 18.40 4.18
N ALA A 18 4.07 17.16 4.44
CA ALA A 18 4.19 16.09 3.45
C ALA A 18 2.86 15.73 2.76
N ARG A 19 1.72 15.96 3.44
CA ARG A 19 0.38 15.67 2.92
C ARG A 19 -0.32 16.89 2.34
N GLY A 20 0.09 18.09 2.73
CA GLY A 20 -0.51 19.36 2.32
C GLY A 20 0.20 20.02 1.14
N GLN A 21 -0.22 21.26 0.83
CA GLN A 21 0.40 22.07 -0.22
C GLN A 21 1.88 22.41 0.07
N GLY A 22 2.31 22.34 1.34
CA GLY A 22 3.69 22.59 1.73
C GLY A 22 4.71 21.64 1.08
N ALA A 23 4.28 20.47 0.59
CA ALA A 23 5.16 19.56 -0.15
C ALA A 23 5.46 20.01 -1.58
N ALA A 24 4.74 21.00 -2.12
CA ALA A 24 4.92 21.48 -3.49
C ALA A 24 6.32 22.05 -3.74
N ASP A 25 6.88 22.71 -2.73
CA ASP A 25 8.18 23.37 -2.81
C ASP A 25 9.30 22.52 -2.20
N TRP A 26 9.04 21.25 -1.88
CA TRP A 26 10.06 20.38 -1.30
C TRP A 26 11.21 20.15 -2.27
N SER A 27 12.41 20.25 -1.71
CA SER A 27 13.66 19.84 -2.34
C SER A 27 14.00 18.39 -2.00
N MET A 28 15.04 17.85 -2.64
CA MET A 28 15.58 16.54 -2.26
C MET A 28 16.10 16.54 -0.81
N GLU A 29 16.59 17.68 -0.31
CA GLU A 29 17.04 17.81 1.09
C GLU A 29 15.89 17.72 2.08
N ASP A 30 14.72 18.31 1.76
CA ASP A 30 13.52 18.20 2.58
C ASP A 30 13.02 16.75 2.65
N LEU A 31 13.11 16.05 1.51
CA LEU A 31 12.78 14.64 1.44
C LEU A 31 13.71 13.80 2.32
N GLU A 32 15.03 14.00 2.24
CA GLU A 32 15.98 13.29 3.11
C GLU A 32 15.80 13.66 4.57
N ARG A 33 15.46 14.91 4.87
CA ARG A 33 15.16 15.35 6.23
C ARG A 33 13.95 14.62 6.80
N ALA A 34 12.89 14.46 6.01
CA ALA A 34 11.70 13.71 6.42
C ALA A 34 12.06 12.25 6.73
N TYR A 35 12.85 11.59 5.87
CA TYR A 35 13.31 10.22 6.11
C TYR A 35 14.30 10.11 7.27
N GLY A 36 15.13 11.13 7.50
CA GLY A 36 16.04 11.20 8.64
C GLY A 36 15.29 11.22 9.97
N TRP A 37 14.23 12.02 10.06
CA TRP A 37 13.33 12.03 11.22
C TRP A 37 12.62 10.69 11.40
N ALA A 38 12.11 10.11 10.32
CA ALA A 38 11.48 8.80 10.38
C ALA A 38 12.46 7.71 10.88
N GLY A 39 13.70 7.70 10.38
CA GLY A 39 14.75 6.79 10.84
C GLY A 39 15.12 6.99 12.30
N TYR A 40 15.18 8.24 12.77
CA TYR A 40 15.38 8.55 14.18
C TYR A 40 14.25 7.95 15.05
N PHE A 41 12.99 8.11 14.64
CA PHE A 41 11.85 7.61 15.41
C PHE A 41 11.72 6.09 15.42
N GLU A 42 12.04 5.41 14.33
CA GLU A 42 12.09 3.94 14.30
C GLU A 42 13.15 3.40 15.28
N GLN A 43 14.33 4.04 15.34
CA GLN A 43 15.38 3.68 16.29
C GLN A 43 14.99 4.01 17.73
N ALA A 44 14.37 5.17 17.96
CA ALA A 44 13.87 5.55 19.28
C ALA A 44 12.79 4.56 19.76
N TYR A 45 11.86 4.18 18.88
CA TYR A 45 10.85 3.17 19.15
C TYR A 45 11.46 1.83 19.54
N ALA A 46 12.45 1.34 18.78
CA ALA A 46 13.14 0.08 19.10
C ALA A 46 13.76 0.08 20.52
N ARG A 47 14.27 1.23 20.97
CA ARG A 47 14.84 1.41 22.32
C ARG A 47 13.78 1.52 23.42
N ILE A 48 12.61 2.07 23.10
CA ILE A 48 11.53 2.37 24.07
C ILE A 48 10.57 1.19 24.20
N ARG A 49 10.41 0.37 23.17
CA ARG A 49 9.53 -0.82 23.16
C ARG A 49 9.83 -1.80 24.28
N SER A 50 11.09 -1.93 24.70
CA SER A 50 11.49 -2.80 25.82
C SER A 50 11.17 -2.22 27.21
N LYS A 51 10.64 -0.99 27.29
CA LYS A 51 10.37 -0.25 28.53
C LYS A 51 8.89 0.21 28.59
N PRO A 52 7.96 -0.68 29.01
CA PRO A 52 6.51 -0.44 28.89
C PRO A 52 6.02 0.83 29.61
N GLN A 53 6.56 1.15 30.79
CA GLN A 53 6.15 2.38 31.51
C GLN A 53 6.51 3.67 30.76
N ILE A 54 7.64 3.69 30.05
CA ILE A 54 8.07 4.85 29.24
C ILE A 54 7.26 4.90 27.94
N ALA A 55 7.03 3.74 27.33
CA ALA A 55 6.21 3.58 26.14
C ALA A 55 4.78 4.12 26.36
N ASP A 56 4.12 3.70 27.45
CA ASP A 56 2.75 4.12 27.78
C ASP A 56 2.67 5.62 28.06
N ARG A 57 3.65 6.17 28.80
CA ARG A 57 3.69 7.59 29.11
C ARG A 57 3.92 8.45 27.87
N LEU A 58 4.76 7.98 26.94
CA LEU A 58 4.97 8.64 25.66
C LEU A 58 3.70 8.57 24.80
N ASP A 59 3.11 7.38 24.65
CA ASP A 59 1.91 7.16 23.83
C ASP A 59 0.73 8.05 24.28
N ARG A 60 0.50 8.17 25.59
CA ARG A 60 -0.52 9.08 26.15
C ARG A 60 -0.26 10.53 25.75
N ARG A 61 0.99 11.00 25.81
CA ARG A 61 1.33 12.38 25.42
C ARG A 61 1.19 12.60 23.91
N LEU A 62 1.60 11.64 23.09
CA LEU A 62 1.46 11.72 21.64
C LEU A 62 -0.02 11.81 21.22
N LYS A 63 -0.89 11.01 21.86
CA LYS A 63 -2.34 11.06 21.62
C LYS A 63 -2.95 12.42 21.95
N VAL A 64 -2.55 13.03 23.08
CA VAL A 64 -2.97 14.38 23.47
C VAL A 64 -2.57 15.43 22.43
N LEU A 65 -1.38 15.30 21.82
CA LEU A 65 -0.94 16.22 20.75
C LEU A 65 -1.81 16.16 19.48
N THR A 66 -2.60 15.10 19.30
CA THR A 66 -3.52 14.95 18.16
C THR A 66 -4.98 15.21 18.49
N SER A 67 -5.34 15.41 19.75
CA SER A 67 -6.73 15.66 20.15
C SER A 67 -7.22 17.07 19.80
N THR A 68 -6.31 17.99 19.47
CA THR A 68 -6.60 19.43 19.36
C THR A 68 -6.80 19.93 17.91
N GLU A 69 -6.45 19.14 16.89
CA GLU A 69 -6.56 19.54 15.48
C GLU A 69 -6.92 18.34 14.60
N ALA A 70 -7.54 18.59 13.44
CA ALA A 70 -7.79 17.58 12.42
C ALA A 70 -6.51 16.76 12.20
N SER A 71 -6.58 15.44 12.42
CA SER A 71 -5.37 14.63 12.48
C SER A 71 -4.58 14.76 11.17
N PRO A 72 -3.26 15.05 11.25
CA PRO A 72 -2.37 15.17 10.09
C PRO A 72 -2.42 13.99 9.11
N LEU A 73 -2.89 12.85 9.62
CA LEU A 73 -2.87 11.55 8.98
C LEU A 73 -4.28 11.07 8.61
N GLY A 74 -5.30 11.93 8.67
CA GLY A 74 -6.69 11.56 8.41
C GLY A 74 -7.27 10.84 9.63
N TYR A 75 -7.68 9.58 9.52
CA TYR A 75 -8.26 8.84 10.64
C TYR A 75 -7.24 8.20 11.59
N GLN A 76 -5.93 8.30 11.28
CA GLN A 76 -4.89 7.65 12.07
C GLN A 76 -4.41 8.56 13.21
N GLN A 77 -4.27 7.98 14.41
CA GLN A 77 -3.75 8.68 15.59
C GLN A 77 -2.21 8.70 15.57
N PHE A 78 -1.63 9.83 15.96
CA PHE A 78 -0.19 9.93 16.20
C PHE A 78 0.16 9.20 17.49
N SER A 79 0.61 7.96 17.36
CA SER A 79 0.82 7.03 18.47
C SER A 79 2.26 6.50 18.49
N LEU A 80 2.60 5.79 19.55
CA LEU A 80 3.90 5.10 19.63
C LEU A 80 4.07 4.08 18.49
N GLN A 81 2.98 3.42 18.08
CA GLN A 81 3.01 2.49 16.95
C GLN A 81 3.39 3.20 15.65
N LEU A 82 2.90 4.42 15.45
CA LEU A 82 3.29 5.23 14.30
C LEU A 82 4.80 5.49 14.27
N LEU A 83 5.41 5.80 15.41
CA LEU A 83 6.85 6.03 15.49
C LEU A 83 7.66 4.77 15.14
N GLY A 84 7.12 3.59 15.43
CA GLY A 84 7.72 2.31 15.04
C GLY A 84 7.62 1.99 13.54
N GLU A 85 6.67 2.60 12.84
CA GLU A 85 6.46 2.47 11.39
C GLU A 85 6.72 3.81 10.67
N ALA A 86 7.55 4.70 11.24
CA ALA A 86 7.60 6.11 10.84
C ALA A 86 7.91 6.32 9.35
N LYS A 87 8.80 5.53 8.74
CA LYS A 87 9.11 5.67 7.30
C LYS A 87 7.92 5.32 6.43
N GLN A 88 7.14 4.32 6.84
CA GLN A 88 5.92 3.94 6.14
C GLN A 88 4.88 5.07 6.15
N PHE A 89 4.79 5.82 7.25
CA PHE A 89 3.89 6.97 7.32
C PHE A 89 4.37 8.14 6.46
N VAL A 90 5.69 8.36 6.36
CA VAL A 90 6.26 9.34 5.41
C VAL A 90 5.95 8.94 3.97
N ASP A 91 6.20 7.68 3.61
CA ASP A 91 5.88 7.14 2.28
C ASP A 91 4.40 7.35 1.95
N GLN A 92 3.50 6.99 2.88
CA GLN A 92 2.07 7.12 2.68
C GLN A 92 1.64 8.59 2.53
N ALA A 93 2.16 9.50 3.36
CA ALA A 93 1.83 10.92 3.29
C ALA A 93 2.25 11.52 1.95
N LEU A 94 3.47 11.23 1.50
CA LEU A 94 4.03 11.76 0.26
C LEU A 94 3.36 11.18 -0.98
N LEU A 95 3.12 9.87 -1.00
CA LEU A 95 2.47 9.23 -2.14
C LEU A 95 1.01 9.68 -2.30
N GLN A 96 0.31 9.97 -1.20
CA GLN A 96 -1.06 10.47 -1.23
C GLN A 96 -1.15 11.96 -1.58
N ASN A 97 -0.01 12.68 -1.67
CA ASN A 97 0.00 14.10 -1.95
C ASN A 97 0.07 14.40 -3.45
N SER A 98 -0.98 15.02 -3.99
CA SER A 98 -1.03 15.44 -5.39
C SER A 98 -0.14 16.64 -5.73
N HIS A 99 0.34 17.36 -4.71
CA HIS A 99 1.21 18.52 -4.87
C HIS A 99 2.70 18.17 -4.89
N LEU A 100 3.09 16.92 -4.57
CA LEU A 100 4.49 16.54 -4.55
C LEU A 100 5.12 16.67 -5.95
N PRO A 101 6.29 17.32 -6.09
CA PRO A 101 6.99 17.43 -7.36
C PRO A 101 7.20 16.08 -8.04
N PRO A 102 7.00 15.95 -9.37
CA PRO A 102 7.13 14.67 -10.07
C PRO A 102 8.48 13.98 -9.85
N MET A 103 9.56 14.75 -9.70
CA MET A 103 10.90 14.23 -9.41
C MET A 103 11.02 13.65 -7.99
N LEU A 104 10.42 14.26 -6.98
CA LEU A 104 10.43 13.68 -5.63
C LEU A 104 9.48 12.48 -5.55
N TYR A 105 8.35 12.56 -6.27
CA TYR A 105 7.41 11.47 -6.40
C TYR A 105 8.09 10.22 -7.01
N SER A 106 8.94 10.38 -8.03
CA SER A 106 9.71 9.26 -8.60
C SER A 106 10.68 8.63 -7.59
N VAL A 107 11.38 9.45 -6.80
CA VAL A 107 12.34 8.98 -5.79
C VAL A 107 11.63 8.24 -4.65
N VAL A 108 10.54 8.79 -4.12
CA VAL A 108 9.73 8.14 -3.08
C VAL A 108 9.22 6.80 -3.60
N LEU A 109 8.71 6.76 -4.83
CA LEU A 109 8.26 5.52 -5.43
C LEU A 109 9.35 4.49 -5.59
N GLN A 110 10.52 4.90 -6.10
CA GLN A 110 11.67 4.01 -6.25
C GLN A 110 12.12 3.45 -4.90
N ARG A 111 12.13 4.27 -3.85
CA ARG A 111 12.43 3.84 -2.47
C ARG A 111 11.40 2.85 -1.97
N CYS A 112 10.11 3.14 -2.17
CA CYS A 112 9.08 2.19 -1.82
C CYS A 112 9.30 0.87 -2.59
N VAL A 113 9.58 0.88 -3.90
CA VAL A 113 9.85 -0.34 -4.68
C VAL A 113 11.05 -1.12 -4.14
N GLN A 114 12.13 -0.44 -3.75
CA GLN A 114 13.32 -1.07 -3.18
C GLN A 114 13.04 -1.65 -1.79
N ASN A 115 12.21 -0.99 -0.98
CA ASN A 115 11.81 -1.43 0.36
C ASN A 115 10.60 -2.38 0.35
N MET A 116 9.90 -2.53 -0.79
CA MET A 116 8.70 -3.35 -1.02
C MET A 116 8.96 -4.86 -0.98
N GLY A 117 10.14 -5.30 -0.53
CA GLY A 117 10.33 -6.66 -0.01
C GLY A 117 9.33 -7.02 1.09
N ASN A 118 8.74 -6.02 1.76
CA ASN A 118 7.63 -6.18 2.69
C ASN A 118 6.25 -6.06 2.01
N LYS A 119 5.83 -7.14 1.34
CA LYS A 119 4.54 -7.32 0.62
C LYS A 119 3.29 -6.85 1.39
N ALA A 120 3.36 -6.74 2.72
CA ALA A 120 2.25 -6.25 3.54
C ALA A 120 1.96 -4.76 3.35
N GLN A 121 2.95 -3.95 2.96
CA GLN A 121 2.82 -2.49 2.88
C GLN A 121 2.02 -2.03 1.66
N LEU A 122 2.12 -2.74 0.53
CA LEU A 122 1.37 -2.48 -0.70
C LEU A 122 -0.15 -2.47 -0.49
N ARG A 123 -0.65 -3.21 0.49
CA ARG A 123 -2.08 -3.26 0.81
C ARG A 123 -2.60 -1.98 1.47
N LYS A 124 -1.77 -1.25 2.22
CA LYS A 124 -2.22 -0.01 2.90
C LYS A 124 -2.30 1.18 1.93
N VAL A 125 -1.72 1.07 0.73
CA VAL A 125 -1.76 2.11 -0.30
C VAL A 125 -3.02 1.96 -1.14
N GLN A 126 -3.63 3.08 -1.57
CA GLN A 126 -4.81 3.07 -2.44
C GLN A 126 -4.48 2.41 -3.80
N SER A 127 -5.40 1.59 -4.32
CA SER A 127 -5.19 0.85 -5.58
C SER A 127 -4.97 1.78 -6.77
N THR A 128 -5.75 2.87 -6.86
CA THR A 128 -5.62 3.90 -7.91
C THR A 128 -4.23 4.50 -7.98
N LEU A 129 -3.59 4.69 -6.83
CA LEU A 129 -2.22 5.19 -6.75
C LEU A 129 -1.24 4.17 -7.29
N LEU A 130 -1.32 2.91 -6.83
CA LEU A 130 -0.46 1.83 -7.33
C LEU A 130 -0.57 1.66 -8.84
N VAL A 131 -1.75 1.88 -9.43
CA VAL A 131 -1.93 1.85 -10.89
C VAL A 131 -1.18 2.98 -11.58
N LYS A 132 -1.25 4.20 -11.04
CA LYS A 132 -0.48 5.34 -11.58
C LYS A 132 1.03 5.06 -11.52
N VAL A 133 1.50 4.47 -10.42
CA VAL A 133 2.90 4.04 -10.27
C VAL A 133 3.25 2.98 -11.30
N ALA A 134 2.41 1.95 -11.43
CA ALA A 134 2.59 0.87 -12.40
C ALA A 134 2.61 1.37 -13.85
N ALA A 135 1.86 2.42 -14.15
CA ALA A 135 1.85 3.04 -15.47
C ALA A 135 3.16 3.74 -15.81
N VAL A 136 3.85 4.32 -14.82
CA VAL A 136 5.10 5.06 -15.02
C VAL A 136 6.32 4.16 -14.88
N TYR A 137 6.31 3.22 -13.92
CA TYR A 137 7.45 2.39 -13.57
C TYR A 137 7.18 0.92 -13.87
N PHE A 138 7.72 0.43 -14.99
CA PHE A 138 7.52 -0.95 -15.43
C PHE A 138 8.09 -1.99 -14.44
N SER A 139 9.21 -1.68 -13.76
CA SER A 139 9.78 -2.54 -12.72
C SER A 139 8.84 -2.68 -11.50
N PHE A 140 8.22 -1.58 -11.08
CA PHE A 140 7.19 -1.61 -10.04
C PHE A 140 5.99 -2.45 -10.50
N TYR A 141 5.50 -2.21 -11.70
CA TYR A 141 4.38 -2.96 -12.27
C TYR A 141 4.63 -4.48 -12.21
N LYS A 142 5.81 -4.95 -12.66
CA LYS A 142 6.18 -6.37 -12.59
C LYS A 142 6.16 -6.90 -11.16
N SER A 143 6.75 -6.19 -10.21
CA SER A 143 6.78 -6.60 -8.80
C SER A 143 5.39 -6.61 -8.17
N TYR A 144 4.57 -5.60 -8.47
CA TYR A 144 3.21 -5.48 -7.94
C TYR A 144 2.30 -6.56 -8.52
N LEU A 145 2.35 -6.79 -9.83
CA LEU A 145 1.60 -7.87 -10.45
C LEU A 145 2.06 -9.24 -9.91
N GLY A 146 3.38 -9.45 -9.79
CA GLY A 146 3.92 -10.66 -9.17
C GLY A 146 3.39 -10.88 -7.75
N PHE A 147 3.27 -9.82 -6.95
CA PHE A 147 2.63 -9.89 -5.63
C PHE A 147 1.15 -10.34 -5.70
N LEU A 148 0.35 -9.76 -6.58
CA LEU A 148 -1.05 -10.15 -6.77
C LEU A 148 -1.15 -11.61 -7.23
N VAL A 149 -0.28 -12.04 -8.14
CA VAL A 149 -0.23 -13.42 -8.63
C VAL A 149 0.09 -14.41 -7.52
N GLU A 150 1.10 -14.12 -6.69
CA GLU A 150 1.45 -14.95 -5.54
C GLU A 150 0.32 -15.00 -4.51
N TRP A 151 -0.37 -13.88 -4.26
CA TRP A 151 -1.57 -13.87 -3.42
C TRP A 151 -2.63 -14.81 -3.99
N GLY A 152 -2.99 -14.69 -5.26
CA GLY A 152 -3.99 -15.58 -5.87
C GLY A 152 -3.61 -17.06 -5.83
N LYS A 153 -2.32 -17.42 -5.94
CA LYS A 153 -1.85 -18.81 -5.81
C LYS A 153 -2.07 -19.39 -4.41
N ASP A 154 -1.97 -18.57 -3.38
CA ASP A 154 -2.19 -18.98 -1.99
C ASP A 154 -3.68 -18.99 -1.59
N MET A 155 -4.59 -18.60 -2.49
CA MET A 155 -6.02 -18.67 -2.27
C MET A 155 -6.55 -20.10 -2.46
N VAL A 156 -7.40 -20.55 -1.54
CA VAL A 156 -8.06 -21.85 -1.55
C VAL A 156 -9.57 -21.67 -1.46
N VAL A 157 -10.31 -22.57 -2.11
CA VAL A 157 -11.77 -22.59 -2.04
C VAL A 157 -12.16 -23.17 -0.69
N THR A 158 -12.85 -22.39 0.15
CA THR A 158 -13.30 -22.80 1.48
C THR A 158 -14.77 -23.17 1.53
N GLY A 159 -15.54 -22.83 0.49
CA GLY A 159 -16.96 -23.14 0.41
C GLY A 159 -17.52 -22.85 -0.98
N GLN A 160 -18.73 -23.36 -1.23
CA GLN A 160 -19.49 -23.09 -2.44
C GLN A 160 -20.86 -22.60 -2.01
N SER A 161 -21.23 -21.38 -2.41
CA SER A 161 -22.55 -20.80 -2.17
C SER A 161 -23.36 -20.83 -3.48
N GLN A 162 -24.63 -20.45 -3.40
CA GLN A 162 -25.47 -20.24 -4.59
C GLN A 162 -24.96 -19.10 -5.50
N GLN A 163 -24.10 -18.21 -4.98
CA GLN A 163 -23.52 -17.07 -5.71
C GLN A 163 -22.11 -17.34 -6.26
N GLY A 164 -21.49 -18.49 -5.98
CA GLY A 164 -20.14 -18.80 -6.48
C GLY A 164 -19.26 -19.52 -5.45
N ARG A 165 -17.95 -19.54 -5.71
CA ARG A 165 -16.98 -20.13 -4.78
C ARG A 165 -16.49 -19.07 -3.81
N THR A 166 -16.38 -19.43 -2.54
CA THR A 166 -15.75 -18.56 -1.55
C THR A 166 -14.26 -18.89 -1.50
N TRP A 167 -13.43 -17.91 -1.85
CA TRP A 167 -11.98 -18.02 -1.76
C TRP A 167 -11.46 -17.39 -0.48
N ARG A 168 -10.55 -18.07 0.19
CA ARG A 168 -9.81 -17.52 1.34
C ARG A 168 -8.34 -17.90 1.23
N HIS A 169 -7.49 -17.08 1.83
CA HIS A 169 -6.05 -17.31 1.84
C HIS A 169 -5.67 -18.51 2.74
N ARG A 170 -4.85 -19.43 2.23
CA ARG A 170 -4.48 -20.71 2.88
C ARG A 170 -3.90 -20.55 4.29
N LYS A 171 -3.08 -19.51 4.50
CA LYS A 171 -2.35 -19.29 5.76
C LYS A 171 -3.01 -18.31 6.73
N GLY A 172 -4.23 -17.85 6.44
CA GLY A 172 -5.07 -17.13 7.42
C GLY A 172 -4.57 -15.76 7.89
N ALA A 173 -5.21 -14.72 7.36
CA ALA A 173 -5.63 -13.52 8.09
C ALA A 173 -6.87 -13.00 7.36
N ASP A 174 -7.88 -12.49 8.07
CA ASP A 174 -9.14 -11.98 7.48
C ASP A 174 -8.93 -10.87 6.42
N HIS A 175 -7.71 -10.35 6.32
CA HIS A 175 -7.30 -9.24 5.45
C HIS A 175 -6.84 -9.66 4.05
N TYR A 176 -6.87 -10.95 3.71
CA TYR A 176 -6.60 -11.46 2.36
C TYR A 176 -7.88 -12.05 1.77
N SER A 177 -8.78 -11.18 1.32
CA SER A 177 -10.06 -11.56 0.72
C SER A 177 -10.00 -11.62 -0.81
N PHE A 178 -10.94 -12.37 -1.40
CA PHE A 178 -11.16 -12.38 -2.84
C PHE A 178 -11.51 -10.98 -3.36
N ASP A 179 -12.38 -10.27 -2.64
CA ASP A 179 -12.87 -8.95 -3.06
C ASP A 179 -11.76 -7.90 -3.14
N GLU A 180 -10.81 -7.94 -2.19
CA GLU A 180 -9.67 -7.02 -2.22
C GLU A 180 -8.72 -7.38 -3.37
N LEU A 181 -8.45 -8.66 -3.61
CA LEU A 181 -7.65 -9.09 -4.76
C LEU A 181 -8.32 -8.66 -6.08
N LEU A 182 -9.62 -8.89 -6.22
CA LEU A 182 -10.42 -8.50 -7.38
C LEU A 182 -10.38 -6.98 -7.59
N SER A 183 -10.61 -6.19 -6.55
CA SER A 183 -10.54 -4.72 -6.59
C SER A 183 -9.17 -4.21 -7.09
N ARG A 184 -8.08 -4.84 -6.63
CA ARG A 184 -6.71 -4.50 -7.04
C ARG A 184 -6.44 -4.83 -8.50
N VAL A 185 -6.90 -6.00 -8.96
CA VAL A 185 -6.79 -6.41 -10.38
C VAL A 185 -7.64 -5.52 -11.27
N LEU A 186 -8.89 -5.22 -10.87
CA LEU A 186 -9.78 -4.29 -11.56
C LEU A 186 -9.11 -2.93 -11.73
N SER A 187 -8.50 -2.40 -10.68
CA SER A 187 -7.79 -1.12 -10.75
C SER A 187 -6.67 -1.13 -11.82
N LEU A 188 -5.91 -2.22 -11.95
CA LEU A 188 -4.89 -2.37 -13.01
C LEU A 188 -5.49 -2.44 -14.42
N LEU A 189 -6.64 -3.11 -14.58
CA LEU A 189 -7.35 -3.20 -15.85
C LEU A 189 -8.05 -1.87 -16.23
N GLU A 190 -8.52 -1.12 -15.25
CA GLU A 190 -9.08 0.23 -15.39
C GLU A 190 -7.98 1.28 -15.66
N GLY A 191 -6.72 0.96 -15.36
CA GLY A 191 -5.56 1.80 -15.63
C GLY A 191 -5.27 2.07 -17.12
N PRO A 192 -4.16 2.78 -17.41
CA PRO A 192 -3.73 3.07 -18.78
C PRO A 192 -3.61 1.82 -19.67
N ALA A 193 -3.87 1.97 -20.98
CA ALA A 193 -4.01 0.84 -21.90
C ALA A 193 -2.83 -0.14 -21.89
N HIS A 194 -1.59 0.36 -21.76
CA HIS A 194 -0.40 -0.49 -21.68
C HIS A 194 -0.35 -1.33 -20.40
N VAL A 195 -0.79 -0.78 -19.26
CA VAL A 195 -0.88 -1.51 -17.98
C VAL A 195 -2.00 -2.54 -18.06
N ALA A 196 -3.17 -2.16 -18.57
CA ALA A 196 -4.32 -3.03 -18.68
C ALA A 196 -4.02 -4.24 -19.59
N THR A 197 -3.46 -3.99 -20.77
CA THR A 197 -3.08 -5.03 -21.75
C THR A 197 -2.01 -5.95 -21.18
N ALA A 198 -0.95 -5.41 -20.58
CA ALA A 198 0.10 -6.21 -19.98
C ALA A 198 -0.45 -7.07 -18.83
N THR A 199 -1.37 -6.52 -18.02
CA THR A 199 -1.99 -7.23 -16.88
C THR A 199 -2.83 -8.40 -17.37
N LEU A 200 -3.66 -8.15 -18.38
CA LEU A 200 -4.48 -9.17 -19.00
C LEU A 200 -3.61 -10.31 -19.56
N LYS A 201 -2.62 -9.99 -20.41
CA LYS A 201 -1.71 -10.98 -21.02
C LYS A 201 -0.95 -11.78 -19.96
N SER A 202 -0.44 -11.11 -18.94
CA SER A 202 0.33 -11.76 -17.86
C SER A 202 -0.53 -12.74 -17.06
N ILE A 203 -1.75 -12.35 -16.67
CA ILE A 203 -2.64 -13.23 -15.89
C ILE A 203 -3.18 -14.38 -16.76
N GLN A 204 -3.50 -14.14 -18.03
CA GLN A 204 -3.91 -15.19 -18.97
C GLN A 204 -2.80 -16.21 -19.25
N SER A 205 -1.53 -15.78 -19.19
CA SER A 205 -0.38 -16.68 -19.37
C SER A 205 -0.05 -17.53 -18.14
N LEU A 206 -0.76 -17.35 -17.01
CA LEU A 206 -0.49 -18.11 -15.80
C LEU A 206 -0.87 -19.58 -15.97
N PRO A 207 -0.01 -20.52 -15.54
CA PRO A 207 -0.33 -21.93 -15.62
C PRO A 207 -1.49 -22.27 -14.68
N ALA A 208 -2.34 -23.20 -15.11
CA ALA A 208 -3.34 -23.79 -14.23
C ALA A 208 -2.63 -24.48 -13.04
N PRO A 209 -3.14 -24.34 -11.81
CA PRO A 209 -2.53 -24.92 -10.63
C PRO A 209 -2.51 -26.45 -10.75
N ALA A 210 -1.33 -27.05 -10.51
CA ALA A 210 -1.06 -28.48 -10.66
C ALA A 210 -1.96 -29.40 -9.79
N THR A 211 -2.70 -28.85 -8.84
CA THR A 211 -3.51 -29.59 -7.86
C THR A 211 -5.00 -29.70 -8.21
N SER A 212 -5.45 -29.26 -9.38
CA SER A 212 -6.88 -29.31 -9.72
C SER A 212 -7.20 -30.15 -10.94
N PRO A 213 -7.62 -31.42 -10.78
CA PRO A 213 -8.02 -32.27 -11.89
C PRO A 213 -9.37 -31.87 -12.52
N ARG A 214 -10.13 -30.92 -11.93
CA ARG A 214 -11.45 -30.48 -12.45
C ARG A 214 -11.89 -29.03 -12.16
N LYS A 215 -11.07 -28.11 -11.63
CA LYS A 215 -11.61 -26.81 -11.13
C LYS A 215 -10.88 -25.59 -11.68
N ARG A 216 -11.69 -24.69 -12.28
CA ARG A 216 -11.35 -23.31 -12.67
C ARG A 216 -10.42 -22.63 -11.68
N THR A 217 -9.41 -21.94 -12.19
CA THR A 217 -8.51 -21.12 -11.37
C THR A 217 -9.22 -19.91 -10.76
N ILE A 218 -8.66 -19.33 -9.69
CA ILE A 218 -9.14 -18.04 -9.16
C ILE A 218 -9.14 -16.96 -10.24
N TRP A 219 -8.18 -17.03 -11.18
CA TRP A 219 -8.04 -16.08 -12.29
C TRP A 219 -9.16 -16.23 -13.31
N GLU A 220 -9.59 -17.45 -13.62
CA GLU A 220 -10.78 -17.67 -14.46
C GLU A 220 -12.05 -17.10 -13.82
N GLU A 221 -12.17 -17.19 -12.49
CA GLU A 221 -13.31 -16.64 -11.76
C GLU A 221 -13.28 -15.10 -11.75
N ILE A 222 -12.10 -14.50 -11.57
CA ILE A 222 -11.89 -13.06 -11.74
C ILE A 222 -12.31 -12.62 -13.15
N PHE A 223 -11.87 -13.32 -14.20
CA PHE A 223 -12.22 -12.99 -15.59
C PHE A 223 -13.69 -13.22 -15.95
N GLN A 224 -14.41 -14.05 -15.19
CA GLN A 224 -15.85 -14.25 -15.34
C GLN A 224 -16.68 -13.21 -14.58
N THR A 225 -16.05 -12.35 -13.79
CA THR A 225 -16.75 -11.29 -13.07
C THR A 225 -17.30 -10.27 -14.06
N PRO A 226 -18.59 -9.86 -13.97
CA PRO A 226 -19.21 -8.93 -14.93
C PRO A 226 -18.43 -7.63 -15.14
N GLN A 227 -17.82 -7.10 -14.07
CA GLN A 227 -16.98 -5.90 -14.10
C GLN A 227 -15.76 -6.07 -15.01
N VAL A 228 -15.06 -7.21 -14.90
CA VAL A 228 -13.88 -7.50 -15.71
C VAL A 228 -14.26 -7.70 -17.18
N ILE A 229 -15.35 -8.42 -17.44
CA ILE A 229 -15.88 -8.62 -18.80
C ILE A 229 -16.19 -7.27 -19.44
N SER A 230 -16.89 -6.40 -18.72
CA SER A 230 -17.22 -5.06 -19.20
C SER A 230 -15.97 -4.23 -19.52
N ILE A 231 -14.93 -4.26 -18.69
CA ILE A 231 -13.68 -3.54 -18.94
C ILE A 231 -12.96 -4.07 -20.18
N ILE A 232 -12.87 -5.39 -20.34
CA ILE A 232 -12.23 -6.03 -21.50
C ILE A 232 -12.93 -5.61 -22.79
N GLN A 233 -14.26 -5.63 -22.80
CA GLN A 233 -15.07 -5.21 -23.95
C GLN A 233 -14.93 -3.72 -24.25
N THR A 234 -15.02 -2.87 -23.23
CA THR A 234 -14.99 -1.40 -23.39
C THR A 234 -13.64 -0.90 -23.91
N LYS A 235 -12.54 -1.56 -23.51
CA LYS A 235 -11.19 -1.15 -23.87
C LYS A 235 -10.59 -1.89 -25.06
N ASN A 236 -11.35 -2.75 -25.74
CA ASN A 236 -10.87 -3.59 -26.84
C ASN A 236 -9.55 -4.32 -26.52
N LEU A 237 -9.39 -4.83 -25.29
CA LEU A 237 -8.15 -5.45 -24.83
C LEU A 237 -7.90 -6.85 -25.44
N GLN A 238 -8.66 -7.25 -26.47
CA GLN A 238 -8.60 -8.58 -27.08
C GLN A 238 -7.52 -8.73 -28.19
N GLU A 239 -6.65 -7.74 -28.36
CA GLU A 239 -5.55 -7.76 -29.35
C GLU A 239 -4.21 -8.34 -28.83
#